data_AF-A0A7C1VNR5-F1
#
_entry.id   AF-A0A7C1VNR5-F1
#
_cell.length_a   1.000
_cell.length_b   1.000
_cell.length_c   1.000
_cell.angle_alpha   90.00
_cell.angle_beta   90.00
_cell.angle_gamma   90.00
#
_symmetry.space_group_name_H-M   'P 1'
#
loop_
_entity.id
_entity.type
_entity.pdbx_description
1 polymer ?
#
loop_
_entity_poly.entity_id
_entity_poly.type
_entity_poly.pdbx_seq_one_letter_code
_entity_poly.pdbx_strand_id
1 'polypeptide(L)'
;MSYEQEKGEIIFWGAQLYQKGLLCGTSGNISQKIKDKILITAHNAYLGFLEKEDILVIDKEGNVLEGSKKPTSELALHLVIHKTFKEKPIVIHAHSPWTVYYFHYFDTLTPITFEEKIYLGNIIAIPQTTPTVTDVSPVISALENNDIVVLKNHGVVAVGKEFVSVFSLIELLETTAKVSLITHNLKSLAKIPPKKETQVKKYKLFSKEHIKALVETINNDQTARSLGEKFNLTTVLCNKETDSKTTISFCYQQGKIIQVKNSEENAEFVFSAKGEFWKKIFNGELDPFVAFNQGKIKLKGDFNKLSKWFPVFERTFALWKKVGVE
;
A
#
# COMPACT_ATOMS: atom_id res chain seq x y z
N MET A 1 30.56 -13.90 -7.52
CA MET A 1 30.23 -12.66 -6.77
C MET A 1 30.08 -13.07 -5.32
N SER A 2 30.67 -12.32 -4.40
CA SER A 2 30.52 -12.54 -2.96
C SER A 2 29.32 -11.70 -2.51
N TYR A 3 28.31 -12.33 -1.91
CA TYR A 3 27.07 -11.67 -1.46
C TYR A 3 27.12 -11.23 0.01
N GLU A 4 28.31 -10.91 0.50
CA GLU A 4 28.58 -10.69 1.92
C GLU A 4 27.84 -9.48 2.48
N GLN A 5 27.75 -8.41 1.68
CA GLN A 5 27.03 -7.20 2.08
C GLN A 5 25.53 -7.46 2.16
N GLU A 6 24.95 -8.07 1.13
CA GLU A 6 23.51 -8.35 1.05
C GLU A 6 23.07 -9.37 2.10
N LYS A 7 23.90 -10.38 2.38
CA LYS A 7 23.70 -11.28 3.52
C LYS A 7 23.71 -10.51 4.84
N GLY A 8 24.64 -9.57 5.02
CA GLY A 8 24.69 -8.69 6.18
C GLY A 8 23.44 -7.85 6.38
N GLU A 9 22.84 -7.33 5.30
CA GLU A 9 21.58 -6.58 5.37
C GLU A 9 20.41 -7.46 5.84
N ILE A 10 20.27 -8.67 5.27
CA ILE A 10 19.22 -9.63 5.69
C ILE A 10 19.38 -9.99 7.17
N ILE A 11 20.61 -10.25 7.64
CA ILE A 11 20.90 -10.55 9.06
C ILE A 11 20.46 -9.37 9.93
N PHE A 12 20.87 -8.15 9.57
CA PHE A 12 20.53 -6.94 10.32
C PHE A 12 19.02 -6.76 10.45
N TRP A 13 18.28 -6.84 9.34
CA TRP A 13 16.84 -6.61 9.35
C TRP A 13 16.06 -7.77 10.00
N GLY A 14 16.55 -9.00 9.92
CA GLY A 14 16.04 -10.12 10.71
C GLY A 14 16.15 -9.84 12.21
N ALA A 15 17.31 -9.37 12.68
CA ALA A 15 17.53 -8.98 14.06
C ALA A 15 16.61 -7.82 14.50
N GLN A 16 16.37 -6.83 13.63
CA GLN A 16 15.45 -5.73 13.93
C GLN A 16 13.99 -6.20 14.06
N LEU A 17 13.51 -7.09 13.19
CA LEU A 17 12.16 -7.66 13.29
C LEU A 17 11.97 -8.39 14.62
N TYR A 18 12.97 -9.19 15.02
CA TYR A 18 12.95 -9.88 16.31
C TYR A 18 13.00 -8.90 17.49
N GLN A 19 13.89 -7.91 17.46
CA GLN A 19 14.04 -6.92 18.52
C GLN A 19 12.76 -6.10 18.75
N LYS A 20 11.98 -5.84 17.70
CA LYS A 20 10.67 -5.17 17.79
C LYS A 20 9.52 -6.12 18.13
N GLY A 21 9.78 -7.41 18.28
CA GLY A 21 8.76 -8.41 18.59
C GLY A 21 7.76 -8.65 17.44
N LEU A 22 8.18 -8.40 16.19
CA LEU A 22 7.35 -8.59 14.99
C LEU A 22 7.28 -10.05 14.53
N LEU A 23 7.96 -10.94 15.23
CA LEU A 23 8.01 -12.38 15.00
C LEU A 23 8.55 -13.09 16.24
N CYS A 24 8.38 -14.41 16.31
CA CYS A 24 8.90 -15.22 17.41
C CYS A 24 9.43 -16.58 16.92
N GLY A 25 10.49 -17.09 17.55
CA GLY A 25 11.03 -18.39 17.15
C GLY A 25 11.55 -18.36 15.72
N THR A 26 11.22 -19.41 14.97
CA THR A 26 11.60 -19.59 13.56
C THR A 26 10.54 -19.07 12.58
N SER A 27 9.60 -18.24 13.05
CA SER A 27 8.56 -17.66 12.18
C SER A 27 9.12 -16.58 11.26
N GLY A 28 8.51 -16.43 10.09
CA GLY A 28 8.87 -15.42 9.11
C GLY A 28 10.03 -15.84 8.20
N ASN A 29 10.25 -15.05 7.16
CA ASN A 29 11.33 -15.25 6.20
C ASN A 29 11.62 -13.94 5.45
N ILE A 30 12.85 -13.83 4.97
CA ILE A 30 13.33 -12.66 4.24
C ILE A 30 13.97 -13.12 2.95
N SER A 31 13.77 -12.36 1.88
CA SER A 31 14.54 -12.53 0.65
C SER A 31 14.89 -11.20 -0.01
N GLN A 32 16.02 -11.19 -0.71
CA GLN A 32 16.46 -10.08 -1.54
C GLN A 32 16.89 -10.57 -2.91
N LYS A 33 16.32 -10.01 -3.98
CA LYS A 33 16.70 -10.32 -5.35
C LYS A 33 17.84 -9.41 -5.80
N ILE A 34 18.94 -10.02 -6.23
CA ILE A 34 20.12 -9.36 -6.76
C ILE A 34 20.35 -9.85 -8.19
N LYS A 35 20.05 -8.99 -9.17
CA LYS A 35 20.09 -9.33 -10.61
C LYS A 35 19.19 -10.55 -10.93
N ASP A 36 19.79 -11.67 -11.30
CA ASP A 36 19.14 -12.93 -11.64
C ASP A 36 19.08 -13.93 -10.47
N LYS A 37 19.65 -13.59 -9.31
CA LYS A 37 19.70 -14.44 -8.11
C LYS A 37 18.79 -13.91 -7.02
N ILE A 38 18.39 -14.80 -6.11
CA ILE A 38 17.62 -14.46 -4.92
C ILE A 38 18.39 -14.98 -3.71
N LEU A 39 18.69 -14.09 -2.77
CA LEU A 39 19.11 -14.46 -1.43
C LEU A 39 17.86 -14.73 -0.60
N ILE A 40 17.80 -15.84 0.12
CA ILE A 40 16.64 -16.22 0.91
C ILE A 40 17.04 -16.93 2.19
N THR A 41 16.31 -16.68 3.26
CA THR A 41 16.51 -17.36 4.55
C THR A 41 16.16 -18.85 4.45
N ALA A 42 16.96 -19.68 5.12
CA ALA A 42 16.77 -21.12 5.20
C ALA A 42 15.50 -21.50 5.98
N HIS A 43 15.06 -22.74 5.80
CA HIS A 43 13.97 -23.33 6.57
C HIS A 43 14.32 -23.38 8.05
N ASN A 44 13.37 -22.99 8.90
CA ASN A 44 13.52 -22.90 10.36
C ASN A 44 14.68 -22.00 10.81
N ALA A 45 15.11 -21.05 9.98
CA ALA A 45 16.08 -20.05 10.39
C ALA A 45 15.46 -19.12 11.45
N TYR A 46 16.23 -18.79 12.49
CA TYR A 46 15.79 -17.87 13.52
C TYR A 46 16.16 -16.45 13.09
N LEU A 47 15.19 -15.67 12.60
CA LEU A 47 15.47 -14.34 12.01
C LEU A 47 16.23 -13.40 12.95
N GLY A 48 16.01 -13.51 14.26
CA GLY A 48 16.72 -12.73 15.29
C GLY A 48 18.20 -13.05 15.47
N PHE A 49 18.67 -14.22 15.01
CA PHE A 49 20.02 -14.75 15.24
C PHE A 49 20.61 -15.37 13.97
N LEU A 50 20.33 -14.78 12.81
CA LEU A 50 20.81 -15.29 11.53
C LEU A 50 22.33 -15.25 11.45
N GLU A 51 22.90 -16.34 10.95
CA GLU A 51 24.29 -16.40 10.48
C GLU A 51 24.31 -16.41 8.93
N LYS A 52 25.49 -16.25 8.33
CA LYS A 52 25.61 -16.19 6.86
C LYS A 52 25.19 -17.51 6.21
N GLU A 53 25.35 -18.61 6.92
CA GLU A 53 25.00 -19.97 6.55
C GLU A 53 23.48 -20.20 6.56
N ASP A 54 22.72 -19.32 7.21
CA ASP A 54 21.24 -19.31 7.15
C ASP A 54 20.69 -18.62 5.90
N ILE A 55 21.56 -18.01 5.08
CA ILE A 55 21.13 -17.29 3.87
C ILE A 55 21.66 -18.02 2.64
N LEU A 56 20.71 -18.60 1.92
CA LEU A 56 20.96 -19.35 0.69
C LEU A 56 20.93 -18.42 -0.51
N VAL A 57 21.67 -18.76 -1.56
CA VAL A 57 21.53 -18.14 -2.88
C VAL A 57 20.82 -19.13 -3.79
N ILE A 58 19.72 -18.72 -4.40
CA ILE A 58 18.92 -19.53 -5.31
C ILE A 58 18.80 -18.85 -6.69
N ASP A 59 18.51 -19.65 -7.71
CA ASP A 59 18.04 -19.13 -9.00
C ASP A 59 16.53 -18.81 -8.99
N LYS A 60 16.00 -18.35 -10.13
CA LYS A 60 14.58 -18.00 -10.30
C LYS A 60 13.64 -19.22 -10.32
N GLU A 61 14.19 -20.42 -10.47
CA GLU A 61 13.48 -21.70 -10.39
C GLU A 61 13.46 -22.25 -8.95
N GLY A 62 14.24 -21.67 -8.04
CA GLY A 62 14.36 -22.11 -6.66
C GLY A 62 15.47 -23.12 -6.40
N ASN A 63 16.35 -23.38 -7.37
CA ASN A 63 17.50 -24.26 -7.16
C ASN A 63 18.56 -23.55 -6.33
N VAL A 64 19.08 -24.24 -5.32
CA VAL A 64 20.15 -23.72 -4.45
C VAL A 64 21.48 -23.72 -5.21
N LEU A 65 22.07 -22.54 -5.35
CA LEU A 65 23.37 -22.31 -5.98
C LEU A 65 24.49 -22.16 -4.94
N GLU A 66 24.17 -21.65 -3.75
CA GLU A 66 25.09 -21.47 -2.63
C GLU A 66 24.38 -21.75 -1.30
N GLY A 67 25.05 -22.48 -0.40
CA GLY A 67 24.53 -22.93 0.90
C GLY A 67 24.10 -24.41 0.89
N SER A 68 24.02 -25.01 2.08
CA SER A 68 23.74 -26.45 2.26
C SER A 68 22.40 -26.74 2.95
N LYS A 69 21.74 -25.71 3.50
CA LYS A 69 20.44 -25.83 4.17
C LYS A 69 19.30 -25.87 3.15
N LYS A 70 18.11 -26.29 3.60
CA LYS A 70 16.89 -26.21 2.80
C LYS A 70 16.36 -24.77 2.79
N PRO A 71 15.79 -24.27 1.68
CA PRO A 71 15.12 -22.96 1.66
C PRO A 71 13.84 -22.97 2.48
N THR A 72 13.36 -21.79 2.88
CA THR A 72 12.09 -21.61 3.61
C THR A 72 10.91 -22.37 2.96
N SER A 73 9.95 -22.80 3.78
CA SER A 73 8.71 -23.45 3.31
C SER A 73 7.82 -22.51 2.48
N GLU A 74 8.04 -21.20 2.58
CA GLU A 74 7.36 -20.16 1.79
C GLU A 74 8.11 -19.80 0.49
N LEU A 75 9.03 -20.67 0.01
CA LEU A 75 9.83 -20.40 -1.19
C LEU A 75 8.97 -20.01 -2.40
N ALA A 76 7.86 -20.73 -2.62
CA ALA A 76 6.96 -20.49 -3.75
C ALA A 76 6.38 -19.06 -3.74
N LEU A 77 5.98 -18.57 -2.56
CA LEU A 77 5.49 -17.20 -2.37
C LEU A 77 6.54 -16.17 -2.82
N HIS A 78 7.77 -16.30 -2.32
CA HIS A 78 8.87 -15.40 -2.66
C HIS A 78 9.20 -15.41 -4.16
N LEU A 79 9.27 -16.59 -4.79
CA LEU A 79 9.55 -16.72 -6.21
C LEU A 79 8.50 -16.03 -7.09
N VAL A 80 7.21 -16.22 -6.77
CA VAL A 80 6.11 -15.57 -7.51
C VAL A 80 6.16 -14.06 -7.33
N ILE A 81 6.40 -13.56 -6.10
CA ILE A 81 6.54 -12.12 -5.83
C ILE A 81 7.70 -11.52 -6.64
N HIS A 82 8.88 -12.15 -6.63
CA HIS A 82 10.07 -11.68 -7.37
C HIS A 82 9.93 -11.74 -8.89
N LYS A 83 9.09 -12.66 -9.38
CA LYS A 83 8.73 -12.77 -10.79
C LYS A 83 7.79 -11.64 -11.22
N THR A 84 6.82 -11.31 -10.37
CA THR A 84 5.80 -10.29 -10.64
C THR A 84 6.33 -8.87 -10.46
N PHE A 85 6.97 -8.58 -9.32
CA PHE A 85 7.39 -7.23 -8.95
C PHE A 85 8.89 -7.03 -9.15
N LYS A 86 9.32 -6.93 -10.42
CA LYS A 86 10.76 -6.83 -10.77
C LYS A 86 11.49 -5.64 -10.14
N GLU A 87 10.77 -4.56 -9.85
CA GLU A 87 11.28 -3.32 -9.25
C GLU A 87 11.33 -3.35 -7.72
N LYS A 88 10.89 -4.44 -7.08
CA LYS A 88 10.82 -4.60 -5.63
C LYS A 88 11.68 -5.82 -5.22
N PRO A 89 12.99 -5.62 -5.05
CA PRO A 89 13.91 -6.71 -4.75
C PRO A 89 13.72 -7.31 -3.36
N ILE A 90 13.00 -6.66 -2.44
CA ILE A 90 12.91 -7.10 -1.04
C ILE A 90 11.52 -7.63 -0.75
N VAL A 91 11.47 -8.78 -0.07
CA VAL A 91 10.26 -9.40 0.47
C VAL A 91 10.53 -9.78 1.92
N ILE A 92 9.68 -9.32 2.83
CA ILE A 92 9.69 -9.73 4.22
C ILE A 92 8.32 -10.33 4.55
N HIS A 93 8.34 -11.54 5.08
CA HIS A 93 7.20 -12.16 5.72
C HIS A 93 7.44 -12.22 7.22
N ALA A 94 6.49 -11.71 8.00
CA ALA A 94 6.55 -11.65 9.46
C ALA A 94 5.24 -12.13 10.08
N HIS A 95 5.29 -12.54 11.35
CA HIS A 95 4.15 -13.05 12.11
C HIS A 95 3.86 -12.09 13.28
N SER A 96 3.60 -10.82 12.94
CA SER A 96 3.46 -9.73 13.91
C SER A 96 2.24 -9.97 14.84
N PRO A 97 2.43 -10.14 16.17
CA PRO A 97 1.39 -10.65 17.06
C PRO A 97 0.09 -9.83 17.09
N TRP A 98 0.16 -8.50 17.18
CA TRP A 98 -1.02 -7.64 17.24
C TRP A 98 -1.76 -7.61 15.90
N THR A 99 -1.03 -7.65 14.78
CA THR A 99 -1.60 -7.76 13.44
C THR A 99 -2.36 -9.07 13.30
N VAL A 100 -1.71 -10.20 13.61
CA VAL A 100 -2.34 -11.52 13.54
C VAL A 100 -3.58 -11.58 14.43
N TYR A 101 -3.49 -11.07 15.67
CA TYR A 101 -4.60 -11.05 16.60
C TYR A 101 -5.75 -10.13 16.15
N TYR A 102 -5.47 -8.95 15.59
CA TYR A 102 -6.50 -8.07 15.03
C TYR A 102 -7.26 -8.78 13.91
N PHE A 103 -6.53 -9.31 12.93
CA PHE A 103 -7.14 -9.92 11.74
C PHE A 103 -7.71 -11.31 11.98
N HIS A 104 -7.46 -11.91 13.14
CA HIS A 104 -8.23 -13.06 13.61
C HIS A 104 -9.73 -12.71 13.74
N TYR A 105 -10.03 -11.55 14.34
CA TYR A 105 -11.42 -11.11 14.58
C TYR A 105 -12.00 -10.24 13.47
N PHE A 106 -11.18 -9.45 12.79
CA PHE A 106 -11.62 -8.49 11.78
C PHE A 106 -11.12 -8.88 10.38
N ASP A 107 -11.84 -8.50 9.34
CA ASP A 107 -11.41 -8.71 7.95
C ASP A 107 -10.70 -7.48 7.38
N THR A 108 -10.95 -6.30 7.96
CA THR A 108 -10.44 -5.03 7.47
C THR A 108 -9.88 -4.20 8.61
N LEU A 109 -8.80 -3.47 8.31
CA LEU A 109 -8.23 -2.45 9.17
C LEU A 109 -8.32 -1.10 8.46
N THR A 110 -8.94 -0.13 9.11
CA THR A 110 -8.98 1.26 8.66
C THR A 110 -8.07 2.11 9.55
N PRO A 111 -7.05 2.77 8.98
CA PRO A 111 -6.20 3.72 9.69
C PRO A 111 -6.96 4.74 10.53
N ILE A 112 -6.42 5.05 11.70
CA ILE A 112 -6.96 6.03 12.64
C ILE A 112 -6.19 7.35 12.51
N THR A 113 -4.86 7.26 12.38
CA THR A 113 -3.99 8.44 12.27
C THR A 113 -3.71 8.80 10.81
N PHE A 114 -3.22 10.03 10.61
CA PHE A 114 -2.89 10.53 9.29
C PHE A 114 -1.71 9.79 8.66
N GLU A 115 -0.67 9.47 9.44
CA GLU A 115 0.51 8.73 8.97
C GLU A 115 0.12 7.32 8.51
N GLU A 116 -0.68 6.60 9.31
CA GLU A 116 -1.20 5.28 8.95
C GLU A 116 -1.98 5.33 7.64
N LYS A 117 -2.80 6.36 7.45
CA LYS A 117 -3.58 6.53 6.22
C LYS A 117 -2.68 6.74 5.00
N ILE A 118 -1.62 7.54 5.16
CA ILE A 118 -0.66 7.85 4.10
C ILE A 118 0.15 6.62 3.66
N TYR A 119 0.58 5.79 4.60
CA TYR A 119 1.52 4.70 4.32
C TYR A 119 0.85 3.33 4.16
N LEU A 120 -0.17 3.04 4.97
CA LEU A 120 -0.90 1.76 4.91
C LEU A 120 -2.18 1.88 4.08
N GLY A 121 -2.94 2.96 4.25
CA GLY A 121 -4.32 3.01 3.77
C GLY A 121 -5.17 1.90 4.36
N ASN A 122 -6.32 1.60 3.74
CA ASN A 122 -7.15 0.47 4.20
C ASN A 122 -6.47 -0.85 3.88
N ILE A 123 -6.42 -1.74 4.87
CA ILE A 123 -5.89 -3.09 4.71
C ILE A 123 -7.06 -4.08 4.77
N ILE A 124 -7.12 -4.97 3.78
CA ILE A 124 -8.07 -6.08 3.73
C ILE A 124 -7.24 -7.35 3.84
N ALA A 125 -7.57 -8.20 4.81
CA ALA A 125 -6.87 -9.47 4.96
C ALA A 125 -7.35 -10.48 3.92
N ILE A 126 -6.40 -11.25 3.41
CA ILE A 126 -6.66 -12.36 2.51
C ILE A 126 -6.92 -13.60 3.38
N PRO A 127 -8.03 -14.31 3.18
CA PRO A 127 -8.28 -15.58 3.84
C PRO A 127 -7.13 -16.55 3.61
N GLN A 128 -6.61 -17.13 4.70
CA GLN A 128 -5.59 -18.16 4.65
C GLN A 128 -5.94 -19.27 5.63
N THR A 129 -5.82 -20.52 5.18
CA THR A 129 -6.22 -21.71 5.96
C THR A 129 -5.10 -22.74 6.08
N THR A 130 -3.98 -22.54 5.38
CA THR A 130 -2.83 -23.43 5.38
C THR A 130 -1.59 -22.76 6.02
N PRO A 131 -0.67 -23.55 6.61
CA PRO A 131 0.57 -23.03 7.20
C PRO A 131 1.52 -22.38 6.18
N THR A 132 1.36 -22.68 4.90
CA THR A 132 2.09 -22.06 3.79
C THR A 132 1.12 -21.47 2.78
N VAL A 133 1.53 -20.44 2.04
CA VAL A 133 0.69 -19.89 0.94
C VAL A 133 0.60 -20.87 -0.22
N THR A 134 -0.54 -21.55 -0.36
CA THR A 134 -0.79 -22.51 -1.45
C THR A 134 -1.32 -21.84 -2.71
N ASP A 135 -2.11 -20.77 -2.56
CA ASP A 135 -2.56 -19.91 -3.66
C ASP A 135 -2.00 -18.50 -3.47
N VAL A 136 -1.04 -18.14 -4.32
CA VAL A 136 -0.34 -16.86 -4.27
C VAL A 136 -1.11 -15.77 -5.03
N SER A 137 -2.08 -16.14 -5.87
CA SER A 137 -2.79 -15.18 -6.74
C SER A 137 -3.51 -14.06 -5.97
N PRO A 138 -4.26 -14.33 -4.88
CA PRO A 138 -4.86 -13.28 -4.07
C PRO A 138 -3.80 -12.35 -3.46
N VAL A 139 -2.67 -12.91 -3.02
CA VAL A 139 -1.56 -12.16 -2.42
C VAL A 139 -0.96 -11.19 -3.43
N ILE A 140 -0.74 -11.64 -4.66
CA ILE A 140 -0.26 -10.78 -5.74
C ILE A 140 -1.26 -9.67 -6.05
N SER A 141 -2.55 -10.00 -6.16
CA SER A 141 -3.58 -8.98 -6.45
C SER A 141 -3.64 -7.90 -5.37
N ALA A 142 -3.50 -8.26 -4.10
CA ALA A 142 -3.38 -7.29 -3.02
C ALA A 142 -2.08 -6.49 -3.12
N LEU A 143 -0.95 -7.14 -3.43
CA LEU A 143 0.36 -6.50 -3.54
C LEU A 143 0.50 -5.55 -4.75
N GLU A 144 -0.36 -5.71 -5.76
CA GLU A 144 -0.50 -4.75 -6.86
C GLU A 144 -1.13 -3.43 -6.40
N ASN A 145 -1.93 -3.45 -5.32
CA ASN A 145 -2.61 -2.28 -4.76
C ASN A 145 -1.81 -1.67 -3.61
N ASN A 146 -1.19 -2.50 -2.79
CA ASN A 146 -0.50 -2.08 -1.60
C ASN A 146 0.84 -2.80 -1.46
N ASP A 147 1.86 -2.16 -0.89
CA ASP A 147 3.17 -2.79 -0.72
C ASP A 147 3.21 -3.72 0.51
N ILE A 148 2.07 -3.87 1.21
CA ILE A 148 1.86 -4.76 2.34
C ILE A 148 0.51 -5.47 2.24
N VAL A 149 0.47 -6.73 2.64
CA VAL A 149 -0.73 -7.57 2.63
C VAL A 149 -0.77 -8.44 3.88
N VAL A 150 -1.97 -8.64 4.42
CA VAL A 150 -2.20 -9.52 5.57
C VAL A 150 -2.78 -10.83 5.11
N LEU A 151 -2.22 -11.92 5.63
CA LEU A 151 -2.73 -13.27 5.52
C LEU A 151 -3.47 -13.57 6.82
N LYS A 152 -4.81 -13.66 6.74
CA LYS A 152 -5.68 -13.86 7.91
C LYS A 152 -5.27 -15.12 8.67
N ASN A 153 -5.16 -15.03 9.99
CA ASN A 153 -4.72 -16.10 10.89
C ASN A 153 -3.29 -16.62 10.67
N HIS A 154 -2.47 -15.93 9.87
CA HIS A 154 -1.11 -16.37 9.57
C HIS A 154 -0.08 -15.27 9.84
N GLY A 155 -0.12 -14.16 9.11
CA GLY A 155 0.92 -13.16 9.22
C GLY A 155 0.79 -12.05 8.19
N VAL A 156 1.91 -11.40 7.90
CA VAL A 156 1.98 -10.26 6.99
C VAL A 156 3.11 -10.47 5.99
N VAL A 157 2.92 -9.99 4.77
CA VAL A 157 3.94 -9.96 3.72
C VAL A 157 4.06 -8.53 3.24
N ALA A 158 5.27 -8.01 3.19
CA ALA A 158 5.56 -6.69 2.64
C ALA A 158 6.68 -6.77 1.60
N VAL A 159 6.62 -5.87 0.62
CA VAL A 159 7.53 -5.82 -0.54
C VAL A 159 8.03 -4.41 -0.76
N GLY A 160 9.25 -4.24 -1.29
CA GLY A 160 9.75 -2.89 -1.55
C GLY A 160 11.16 -2.84 -2.13
N LYS A 161 11.67 -1.61 -2.22
CA LYS A 161 12.99 -1.28 -2.78
C LYS A 161 14.09 -1.33 -1.73
N GLU A 162 13.78 -0.84 -0.55
CA GLU A 162 14.71 -0.66 0.57
C GLU A 162 14.18 -1.38 1.80
N PHE A 163 15.03 -2.12 2.51
CA PHE A 163 14.61 -2.89 3.67
C PHE A 163 13.93 -2.03 4.73
N VAL A 164 14.46 -0.82 4.97
CA VAL A 164 13.89 0.13 5.94
C VAL A 164 12.43 0.46 5.63
N SER A 165 12.08 0.62 4.35
CA SER A 165 10.70 0.91 3.95
C SER A 165 9.77 -0.29 4.15
N VAL A 166 10.23 -1.50 3.80
CA VAL A 166 9.47 -2.73 3.97
C VAL A 166 9.26 -3.05 5.45
N PHE A 167 10.31 -2.91 6.25
CA PHE A 167 10.26 -3.04 7.70
C PHE A 167 9.31 -2.03 8.34
N SER A 168 9.40 -0.75 7.95
CA SER A 168 8.56 0.32 8.51
C SER A 168 7.07 0.07 8.24
N LEU A 169 6.71 -0.48 7.07
CA LEU A 169 5.32 -0.86 6.80
C LEU A 169 4.81 -1.94 7.75
N ILE A 170 5.63 -2.96 8.03
CA ILE A 170 5.28 -4.03 8.98
C ILE A 170 5.16 -3.48 10.40
N GLU A 171 6.11 -2.65 10.84
CA GLU A 171 6.10 -2.03 12.17
C GLU A 171 4.90 -1.09 12.36
N LEU A 172 4.58 -0.29 11.33
CA LEU A 172 3.43 0.61 11.35
C LEU A 172 2.12 -0.17 11.38
N LEU A 173 1.98 -1.24 10.58
CA LEU A 173 0.80 -2.09 10.61
C LEU A 173 0.61 -2.74 11.98
N GLU A 174 1.67 -3.25 12.60
CA GLU A 174 1.63 -3.83 13.93
C GLU A 174 1.15 -2.83 14.98
N THR A 175 1.72 -1.63 14.94
CA THR A 175 1.32 -0.54 15.84
C THR A 175 -0.14 -0.15 15.62
N THR A 176 -0.56 -0.06 14.36
CA THR A 176 -1.95 0.30 14.00
C THR A 176 -2.94 -0.76 14.46
N ALA A 177 -2.61 -2.04 14.30
CA ALA A 177 -3.43 -3.16 14.75
C ALA A 177 -3.58 -3.16 16.27
N LYS A 178 -2.48 -2.93 16.99
CA LYS A 178 -2.47 -2.79 18.45
C LYS A 178 -3.36 -1.63 18.92
N VAL A 179 -3.17 -0.44 18.36
CA VAL A 179 -3.99 0.74 18.70
C VAL A 179 -5.45 0.50 18.35
N SER A 180 -5.73 -0.14 17.21
CA SER A 180 -7.09 -0.44 16.77
C SER A 180 -7.79 -1.44 17.70
N LEU A 181 -7.12 -2.49 18.18
CA LEU A 181 -7.67 -3.41 19.18
C LEU A 181 -7.98 -2.70 20.50
N ILE A 182 -7.02 -1.94 21.02
CA ILE A 182 -7.18 -1.21 22.28
C ILE A 182 -8.33 -0.20 22.19
N THR A 183 -8.43 0.51 21.06
CA THR A 183 -9.48 1.51 20.84
C THR A 183 -10.84 0.90 20.46
N HIS A 184 -10.89 -0.31 19.90
CA HIS A 184 -12.17 -1.00 19.64
C HIS A 184 -12.92 -1.26 20.94
N ASN A 185 -12.20 -1.67 21.99
CA ASN A 185 -12.73 -1.81 23.34
C ASN A 185 -13.22 -0.46 23.93
N LEU A 186 -12.71 0.68 23.47
CA LEU A 186 -13.17 2.00 23.86
C LEU A 186 -14.35 2.52 23.00
N LYS A 187 -14.40 2.17 21.72
CA LYS A 187 -15.52 2.55 20.82
C LYS A 187 -16.81 1.81 21.14
N SER A 188 -16.74 0.57 21.65
CA SER A 188 -17.92 -0.12 22.18
C SER A 188 -18.58 0.67 23.33
N LEU A 189 -17.80 1.47 24.07
CA LEU A 189 -18.29 2.40 25.09
C LEU A 189 -18.80 3.73 24.50
N ALA A 190 -18.35 4.13 23.30
CA ALA A 190 -18.60 5.45 22.72
C ALA A 190 -19.74 5.53 21.67
N LYS A 191 -20.48 4.43 21.39
CA LYS A 191 -21.65 4.38 20.47
C LYS A 191 -21.48 5.21 19.18
N ILE A 192 -20.45 4.93 18.38
CA ILE A 192 -20.30 5.56 17.06
C ILE A 192 -21.15 4.78 16.05
N PRO A 193 -22.11 5.42 15.35
CA PRO A 193 -22.97 4.71 14.40
C PRO A 193 -22.18 4.26 13.16
N PRO A 194 -22.51 3.09 12.59
CA PRO A 194 -21.88 2.60 11.38
C PRO A 194 -22.18 3.54 10.19
N LYS A 195 -21.17 3.80 9.36
CA LYS A 195 -21.34 4.54 8.10
C LYS A 195 -22.11 3.65 7.13
N LYS A 196 -23.27 4.12 6.66
CA LYS A 196 -24.03 3.45 5.59
C LYS A 196 -23.27 3.57 4.27
N GLU A 197 -23.02 2.44 3.63
CA GLU A 197 -22.62 2.40 2.23
C GLU A 197 -23.86 2.67 1.37
N THR A 198 -23.81 3.74 0.58
CA THR A 198 -24.81 4.03 -0.45
C THR A 198 -24.34 3.45 -1.77
N GLN A 199 -25.23 2.77 -2.52
CA GLN A 199 -24.95 2.38 -3.90
C GLN A 199 -24.54 3.62 -4.71
N VAL A 200 -23.40 3.51 -5.39
CA VAL A 200 -22.81 4.59 -6.16
C VAL A 200 -23.02 4.31 -7.64
N LYS A 201 -23.56 5.30 -8.37
CA LYS A 201 -23.66 5.23 -9.83
C LYS A 201 -22.24 5.15 -10.43
N LYS A 202 -22.00 4.15 -11.28
CA LYS A 202 -20.72 3.95 -11.97
C LYS A 202 -20.71 4.66 -13.32
N TYR A 203 -19.55 5.20 -13.69
CA TYR A 203 -19.32 5.91 -14.94
C TYR A 203 -18.09 5.33 -15.65
N LYS A 204 -18.02 5.47 -16.98
CA LYS A 204 -16.76 5.23 -17.68
C LYS A 204 -15.69 6.22 -17.20
N LEU A 205 -14.50 5.71 -16.83
CA LEU A 205 -13.38 6.54 -16.33
C LEU A 205 -13.11 7.72 -17.27
N PHE A 206 -12.98 8.91 -16.68
CA PHE A 206 -12.76 10.21 -17.36
C PHE A 206 -13.71 10.55 -18.54
N SER A 207 -14.87 9.90 -18.63
CA SER A 207 -15.95 10.32 -19.55
C SER A 207 -16.51 11.70 -19.18
N LYS A 208 -17.20 12.35 -20.14
CA LYS A 208 -17.84 13.66 -19.89
C LYS A 208 -18.82 13.58 -18.71
N GLU A 209 -19.55 12.48 -18.60
CA GLU A 209 -20.52 12.21 -17.55
C GLU A 209 -19.83 12.01 -16.20
N HIS A 210 -18.73 11.26 -16.16
CA HIS A 210 -17.91 11.08 -14.97
C HIS A 210 -17.35 12.42 -14.46
N ILE A 211 -16.73 13.20 -15.34
CA ILE A 211 -16.14 14.49 -14.98
C ILE A 211 -17.21 15.48 -14.52
N LYS A 212 -18.36 15.54 -15.20
CA LYS A 212 -19.49 16.37 -14.77
C LYS A 212 -19.96 16.00 -13.37
N ALA A 213 -20.16 14.71 -13.10
CA ALA A 213 -20.59 14.22 -11.79
C ALA A 213 -19.56 14.51 -10.69
N LEU A 214 -18.25 14.38 -10.98
CA LEU A 214 -17.18 14.75 -10.05
C LEU A 214 -17.23 16.24 -9.69
N VAL A 215 -17.30 17.12 -10.70
CA VAL A 215 -17.34 18.57 -10.50
C VAL A 215 -18.56 19.00 -9.69
N GLU A 216 -19.73 18.47 -10.03
CA GLU A 216 -20.98 18.75 -9.30
C GLU A 216 -20.88 18.27 -7.85
N THR A 217 -20.37 17.05 -7.63
CA THR A 217 -20.23 16.48 -6.28
C THR A 217 -19.27 17.28 -5.40
N ILE A 218 -18.13 17.71 -5.95
CA ILE A 218 -17.12 18.49 -5.21
C ILE A 218 -17.64 19.90 -4.93
N ASN A 219 -18.18 20.59 -5.94
CA ASN A 219 -18.60 21.98 -5.79
C ASN A 219 -19.84 22.15 -4.91
N ASN A 220 -20.71 21.12 -4.81
CA ASN A 220 -21.89 21.15 -3.96
C ASN A 220 -21.60 20.71 -2.50
N ASP A 221 -20.39 20.26 -2.19
CA ASP A 221 -20.02 19.85 -0.84
C ASP A 221 -19.60 21.05 0.02
N GLN A 222 -20.40 21.34 1.05
CA GLN A 222 -20.15 22.48 1.94
C GLN A 222 -18.79 22.38 2.66
N THR A 223 -18.39 21.17 3.06
CA THR A 223 -17.11 20.95 3.74
C THR A 223 -15.93 21.20 2.81
N ALA A 224 -15.96 20.67 1.59
CA ALA A 224 -14.92 20.91 0.58
C ALA A 224 -14.77 22.41 0.28
N ARG A 225 -15.89 23.12 0.12
CA ARG A 225 -15.89 24.58 -0.09
C ARG A 225 -15.27 25.34 1.08
N SER A 226 -15.72 25.09 2.30
CA SER A 226 -15.21 25.76 3.50
C SER A 226 -13.70 25.55 3.69
N LEU A 227 -13.22 24.30 3.50
CA LEU A 227 -11.79 23.99 3.56
C LEU A 227 -11.03 24.68 2.41
N GLY A 228 -11.59 24.66 1.21
CA GLY A 228 -10.99 25.29 0.03
C GLY A 228 -10.79 26.80 0.15
N GLU A 229 -11.77 27.51 0.72
CA GLU A 229 -11.68 28.93 1.04
C GLU A 229 -10.63 29.17 2.15
N LYS A 230 -10.70 28.39 3.24
CA LYS A 230 -9.76 28.49 4.38
C LYS A 230 -8.29 28.32 3.98
N PHE A 231 -8.00 27.34 3.11
CA PHE A 231 -6.64 27.03 2.68
C PHE A 231 -6.27 27.68 1.33
N ASN A 232 -7.15 28.52 0.77
CA ASN A 232 -6.99 29.18 -0.52
C ASN A 232 -6.52 28.21 -1.64
N LEU A 233 -7.27 27.12 -1.86
CA LEU A 233 -6.97 26.16 -2.93
C LEU A 233 -7.22 26.80 -4.30
N THR A 234 -6.17 27.39 -4.87
CA THR A 234 -6.18 28.03 -6.18
C THR A 234 -5.00 27.51 -6.99
N THR A 235 -5.26 26.61 -7.92
CA THR A 235 -4.24 25.92 -8.74
C THR A 235 -4.90 25.15 -9.89
N VAL A 236 -4.10 24.58 -10.78
CA VAL A 236 -4.55 23.66 -11.82
C VAL A 236 -3.96 22.28 -11.54
N LEU A 237 -4.84 21.32 -11.23
CA LEU A 237 -4.49 19.92 -10.98
C LEU A 237 -4.84 19.06 -12.20
N CYS A 238 -3.85 18.38 -12.75
CA CYS A 238 -4.02 17.52 -13.91
C CYS A 238 -3.94 16.04 -13.50
N ASN A 239 -4.95 15.26 -13.89
CA ASN A 239 -4.95 13.81 -13.83
C ASN A 239 -4.70 13.25 -15.23
N LYS A 240 -3.66 12.43 -15.37
CA LYS A 240 -3.21 11.84 -16.64
C LYS A 240 -3.24 10.33 -16.56
N GLU A 241 -3.99 9.72 -17.49
CA GLU A 241 -3.99 8.29 -17.74
C GLU A 241 -2.88 7.95 -18.74
N THR A 242 -1.90 7.14 -18.32
CA THR A 242 -0.67 6.92 -19.11
C THR A 242 -0.87 6.00 -20.32
N ASP A 243 -1.83 5.08 -20.24
CA ASP A 243 -2.14 4.06 -21.24
C ASP A 243 -3.09 4.56 -22.33
N SER A 244 -4.12 5.34 -21.98
CA SER A 244 -5.02 5.96 -22.96
C SER A 244 -4.56 7.34 -23.44
N LYS A 245 -3.55 7.94 -22.78
CA LYS A 245 -3.14 9.35 -22.89
C LYS A 245 -4.24 10.37 -22.56
N THR A 246 -5.35 9.93 -21.94
CA THR A 246 -6.40 10.84 -21.47
C THR A 246 -5.83 11.79 -20.41
N THR A 247 -6.10 13.07 -20.57
CA THR A 247 -5.57 14.13 -19.70
C THR A 247 -6.72 15.04 -19.32
N ILE A 248 -6.95 15.21 -18.02
CA ILE A 248 -8.02 16.05 -17.48
C ILE A 248 -7.43 16.98 -16.41
N SER A 249 -7.55 18.28 -16.64
CA SER A 249 -7.14 19.33 -15.70
C SER A 249 -8.34 19.99 -15.06
N PHE A 250 -8.30 20.08 -13.73
CA PHE A 250 -9.27 20.78 -12.91
C PHE A 250 -8.67 22.11 -12.44
N CYS A 251 -9.27 23.22 -12.86
CA CYS A 251 -8.88 24.55 -12.43
C CYS A 251 -9.66 24.90 -11.15
N TYR A 252 -8.94 24.96 -10.03
CA TYR A 252 -9.49 25.34 -8.74
C TYR A 252 -9.28 26.83 -8.49
N GLN A 253 -10.30 27.48 -7.91
CA GLN A 253 -10.22 28.81 -7.33
C GLN A 253 -10.91 28.78 -5.96
N GLN A 254 -10.14 29.03 -4.91
CA GLN A 254 -10.60 28.95 -3.51
C GLN A 254 -11.37 27.65 -3.21
N GLY A 255 -10.92 26.52 -3.76
CA GLY A 255 -11.53 25.20 -3.60
C GLY A 255 -12.65 24.83 -4.54
N LYS A 256 -13.20 25.78 -5.31
CA LYS A 256 -14.21 25.50 -6.31
C LYS A 256 -13.55 25.15 -7.64
N ILE A 257 -14.02 24.09 -8.29
CA ILE A 257 -13.64 23.79 -9.68
C ILE A 257 -14.42 24.74 -10.59
N ILE A 258 -13.72 25.69 -11.19
CA ILE A 258 -14.31 26.72 -12.07
C ILE A 258 -14.24 26.34 -13.55
N GLN A 259 -13.30 25.46 -13.91
CA GLN A 259 -13.08 25.03 -15.29
C GLN A 259 -12.46 23.63 -15.31
N VAL A 260 -12.80 22.86 -16.34
CA VAL A 260 -12.12 21.60 -16.67
C VAL A 260 -11.54 21.72 -18.08
N LYS A 261 -10.30 21.29 -18.27
CA LYS A 261 -9.60 21.26 -19.58
C LYS A 261 -9.13 19.85 -19.90
N ASN A 262 -9.03 19.51 -21.19
CA ASN A 262 -8.46 18.24 -21.65
C ASN A 262 -6.98 18.39 -22.04
N SER A 263 -6.20 19.15 -21.26
CA SER A 263 -4.77 19.39 -21.50
C SER A 263 -4.02 19.50 -20.19
N GLU A 264 -2.71 19.23 -20.21
CA GLU A 264 -1.80 19.46 -19.08
C GLU A 264 -1.24 20.90 -19.06
N GLU A 265 -1.70 21.75 -19.98
CA GLU A 265 -1.17 23.09 -20.16
C GLU A 265 -1.45 23.97 -18.93
N ASN A 266 -0.40 24.61 -18.40
CA ASN A 266 -0.45 25.42 -17.18
C ASN A 266 -0.87 24.66 -15.92
N ALA A 267 -0.84 23.32 -15.93
CA ALA A 267 -1.02 22.51 -14.73
C ALA A 267 0.21 22.65 -13.83
N GLU A 268 0.02 23.18 -12.62
CA GLU A 268 1.08 23.27 -11.61
C GLU A 268 1.46 21.87 -11.09
N PHE A 269 0.47 20.97 -11.05
CA PHE A 269 0.65 19.61 -10.59
C PHE A 269 0.02 18.63 -11.60
N VAL A 270 0.80 17.66 -12.05
CA VAL A 270 0.34 16.58 -12.93
C VAL A 270 0.52 15.24 -12.23
N PHE A 271 -0.58 14.60 -11.88
CA PHE A 271 -0.62 13.22 -11.39
C PHE A 271 -0.79 12.29 -12.58
N SER A 272 0.08 11.28 -12.68
CA SER A 272 0.08 10.32 -13.78
C SER A 272 0.07 8.89 -13.27
N ALA A 273 -0.82 8.08 -13.83
CA ALA A 273 -1.02 6.67 -13.47
C ALA A 273 -1.62 5.90 -14.64
N LYS A 274 -1.53 4.57 -14.61
CA LYS A 274 -2.33 3.71 -15.50
C LYS A 274 -3.81 3.81 -15.15
N GLY A 275 -4.69 3.56 -16.13
CA GLY A 275 -6.14 3.56 -15.96
C GLY A 275 -6.62 2.66 -14.82
N GLU A 276 -6.00 1.48 -14.67
CA GLU A 276 -6.32 0.55 -13.58
C GLU A 276 -6.18 1.17 -12.18
N PHE A 277 -5.15 1.99 -11.93
CA PHE A 277 -4.94 2.61 -10.63
C PHE A 277 -5.92 3.77 -10.40
N TRP A 278 -6.22 4.53 -11.45
CA TRP A 278 -7.27 5.54 -11.39
C TRP A 278 -8.62 4.92 -11.02
N LYS A 279 -8.99 3.80 -11.66
CA LYS A 279 -10.24 3.09 -11.33
C LYS A 279 -10.29 2.66 -9.87
N LYS A 280 -9.23 2.00 -9.39
CA LYS A 280 -9.12 1.56 -8.00
C LYS A 280 -9.25 2.73 -7.02
N ILE A 281 -8.69 3.90 -7.35
CA ILE A 281 -8.82 5.11 -6.54
C ILE A 281 -10.25 5.65 -6.51
N PHE A 282 -10.89 5.82 -7.66
CA PHE A 282 -12.28 6.31 -7.73
C PHE A 282 -13.28 5.34 -7.09
N ASN A 283 -12.99 4.04 -7.10
CA ASN A 283 -13.79 3.01 -6.43
C ASN A 283 -13.44 2.85 -4.94
N GLY A 284 -12.40 3.52 -4.44
CA GLY A 284 -11.98 3.47 -3.04
C GLY A 284 -11.23 2.19 -2.64
N GLU A 285 -10.81 1.39 -3.62
CA GLU A 285 -10.00 0.16 -3.47
C GLU A 285 -8.50 0.47 -3.27
N LEU A 286 -8.05 1.65 -3.67
CA LEU A 286 -6.67 2.13 -3.50
C LEU A 286 -6.69 3.56 -2.94
N ASP A 287 -5.99 3.80 -1.83
CA ASP A 287 -5.85 5.14 -1.28
C ASP A 287 -4.89 5.99 -2.15
N PRO A 288 -5.23 7.24 -2.50
CA PRO A 288 -4.37 8.10 -3.32
C PRO A 288 -2.98 8.36 -2.74
N PHE A 289 -2.84 8.49 -1.42
CA PHE A 289 -1.54 8.72 -0.78
C PHE A 289 -0.68 7.47 -0.82
N VAL A 290 -1.29 6.30 -0.57
CA VAL A 290 -0.63 4.99 -0.71
C VAL A 290 -0.17 4.81 -2.16
N ALA A 291 -1.04 5.10 -3.13
CA ALA A 291 -0.70 5.01 -4.55
C ALA A 291 0.49 5.92 -4.91
N PHE A 292 0.53 7.14 -4.38
CA PHE A 292 1.63 8.07 -4.60
C PHE A 292 2.94 7.60 -3.96
N ASN A 293 2.91 7.29 -2.66
CA ASN A 293 4.10 6.88 -1.90
C ASN A 293 4.72 5.59 -2.41
N GLN A 294 3.89 4.66 -2.89
CA GLN A 294 4.31 3.37 -3.42
C GLN A 294 4.57 3.43 -4.94
N GLY A 295 4.62 4.63 -5.53
CA GLY A 295 5.02 4.87 -6.92
C GLY A 295 4.02 4.40 -7.98
N LYS A 296 2.79 4.08 -7.59
CA LYS A 296 1.67 3.74 -8.49
C LYS A 296 1.09 4.98 -9.18
N ILE A 297 1.17 6.12 -8.50
CA ILE A 297 0.94 7.47 -9.04
C ILE A 297 2.26 8.25 -9.02
N LYS A 298 2.58 8.93 -10.12
CA LYS A 298 3.71 9.86 -10.20
C LYS A 298 3.22 11.29 -10.24
N LEU A 299 3.88 12.16 -9.48
CA LEU A 299 3.64 13.61 -9.49
C LEU A 299 4.75 14.32 -10.28
N LYS A 300 4.35 15.20 -11.20
CA LYS A 300 5.18 16.28 -11.71
C LYS A 300 4.69 17.58 -11.07
N GLY A 301 5.53 18.18 -10.22
CA GLY A 301 5.21 19.37 -9.43
C GLY A 301 5.83 19.30 -8.04
N ASP A 302 5.73 20.38 -7.27
CA ASP A 302 6.33 20.47 -5.93
C ASP A 302 5.37 19.94 -4.85
N PHE A 303 5.65 18.74 -4.33
CA PHE A 303 4.81 18.11 -3.30
C PHE A 303 4.67 18.96 -2.03
N ASN A 304 5.70 19.73 -1.65
CA ASN A 304 5.63 20.58 -0.46
C ASN A 304 4.61 21.70 -0.62
N LYS A 305 4.35 22.17 -1.84
CA LYS A 305 3.29 23.14 -2.11
C LYS A 305 1.90 22.54 -2.04
N LEU A 306 1.75 21.25 -2.33
CA LEU A 306 0.47 20.52 -2.22
C LEU A 306 0.08 20.24 -0.77
N SER A 307 1.05 20.08 0.13
CA SER A 307 0.81 19.65 1.52
C SER A 307 -0.11 20.58 2.31
N LYS A 308 -0.06 21.89 2.03
CA LYS A 308 -0.96 22.88 2.63
C LYS A 308 -2.44 22.65 2.32
N TRP A 309 -2.76 21.88 1.26
CA TRP A 309 -4.12 21.56 0.82
C TRP A 309 -4.55 20.14 1.18
N PHE A 310 -3.76 19.38 1.94
CA PHE A 310 -4.13 18.03 2.37
C PHE A 310 -5.51 17.92 3.01
N PRO A 311 -5.96 18.84 3.88
CA PRO A 311 -7.32 18.78 4.42
C PRO A 311 -8.40 18.86 3.33
N VAL A 312 -8.16 19.64 2.28
CA VAL A 312 -9.08 19.75 1.13
C VAL A 312 -9.05 18.46 0.32
N PHE A 313 -7.88 17.91 0.02
CA PHE A 313 -7.73 16.67 -0.74
C PHE A 313 -8.32 15.46 -0.03
N GLU A 314 -8.15 15.34 1.28
CA GLU A 314 -8.81 14.34 2.13
C GLU A 314 -10.33 14.30 1.90
N ARG A 315 -10.97 15.49 1.89
CA ARG A 315 -12.40 15.59 1.60
C ARG A 315 -12.70 15.27 0.15
N THR A 316 -11.94 15.80 -0.80
CA THR A 316 -12.12 15.56 -2.24
C THR A 316 -12.02 14.07 -2.58
N PHE A 317 -11.05 13.35 -2.04
CA PHE A 317 -10.91 11.90 -2.25
C PHE A 317 -12.06 11.10 -1.63
N ALA A 318 -12.61 11.54 -0.49
CA ALA A 318 -13.82 10.93 0.05
C ALA A 318 -15.04 11.16 -0.86
N LEU A 319 -15.09 12.29 -1.59
CA LEU A 319 -16.14 12.60 -2.55
C LEU A 319 -15.96 11.83 -3.88
N TRP A 320 -14.73 11.56 -4.30
CA TRP A 320 -14.45 10.72 -5.47
C TRP A 320 -15.09 9.33 -5.35
N LYS A 321 -15.07 8.75 -4.14
CA LYS A 321 -15.72 7.46 -3.85
C LYS A 321 -17.25 7.48 -4.04
N LYS A 322 -17.88 8.65 -4.11
CA LYS A 322 -19.30 8.81 -4.43
C LYS A 322 -19.58 8.93 -5.93
N VAL A 323 -18.53 8.92 -6.76
CA VAL A 323 -18.61 8.99 -8.21
C VAL A 323 -17.75 7.85 -8.78
N GLY A 324 -18.21 6.62 -8.56
CA GLY A 324 -17.47 5.40 -8.91
C GLY A 324 -17.33 5.21 -10.41
N VAL A 325 -16.44 4.30 -10.81
CA VAL A 325 -16.16 4.02 -12.22
C VAL A 325 -16.25 2.54 -12.57
N GLU A 326 -16.52 2.27 -13.85
CA GLU A 326 -16.63 0.93 -14.45
C GLU A 326 -15.28 0.20 -14.60
#